data_AF-Q4L0U3-F1
#
_entry.id   AF-Q4L0U3-F1
#
_cell.length_a   1.000
_cell.length_b   1.000
_cell.length_c   1.000
_cell.angle_alpha   90.00
_cell.angle_beta   90.00
_cell.angle_gamma   90.00
#
_symmetry.space_group_name_H-M   'P 1'
#
loop_
_entity.id
_entity.type
_entity.pdbx_description
1 polymer ?
#
loop_
_entity_poly.entity_id
_entity_poly.type
_entity_poly.pdbx_seq_one_letter_code
_entity_poly.pdbx_strand_id
1 'polypeptide(L)'
;MMSNQPKKRNKKLRTFGFTSTLKAKIYDKANKKKHRNKTPVFMQNYQRKDYAYTTWFFLQRCETHDFNKNPYLNALRLAKYEREKIRRDRREVLTVLVPTLISYCDFSPKSSYLFEVRANVEHIAKMCNQTYESWDNKAGKSRVRYDTVRGALEMLEAAELITVLREYDKQGRKHKAMRIWLNVEFFLMFGITEKQLRKLIVDFHKYQFVNNRSSQVSNSYQKHLDKLEHKGVADIKSHHSLRNLLIKRRKDFLGEHIITFISQRKPSNYLTLDIETDVFKPCFRSFADCNTPEEVYKLQKRLFDKERIRERARLKAANDIAYRKAQMQSYIDDLRFA
;
A
#
# COMPACT_ATOMS: atom_id res chain seq x y z
N MET A 1 19.95 -39.48 37.86
CA MET A 1 19.78 -38.05 37.54
C MET A 1 18.95 -37.93 36.27
N MET A 2 17.66 -37.63 36.37
CA MET A 2 16.81 -37.42 35.19
C MET A 2 17.03 -36.01 34.64
N SER A 3 17.42 -35.92 33.37
CA SER A 3 17.70 -34.66 32.69
C SER A 3 16.42 -33.87 32.45
N ASN A 4 16.19 -32.86 33.29
CA ASN A 4 15.19 -31.80 33.05
C ASN A 4 15.69 -30.86 31.95
N GLN A 5 15.72 -31.33 30.69
CA GLN A 5 15.77 -30.40 29.56
C GLN A 5 14.34 -29.98 29.21
N PRO A 6 14.05 -28.67 29.09
CA PRO A 6 12.74 -28.19 28.68
C PRO A 6 12.45 -28.72 27.28
N LYS A 7 11.39 -29.54 27.15
CA LYS A 7 10.89 -30.05 25.87
C LYS A 7 10.72 -28.86 24.91
N LYS A 8 11.61 -28.72 23.92
CA LYS A 8 11.44 -27.77 22.82
C LYS A 8 10.05 -28.02 22.24
N ARG A 9 9.15 -27.05 22.40
CA ARG A 9 7.83 -27.08 21.76
C ARG A 9 8.07 -27.35 20.28
N ASN A 10 7.67 -28.53 19.80
CA ASN A 10 7.62 -28.84 18.38
C ASN A 10 6.72 -27.77 17.76
N LYS A 11 7.32 -26.78 17.08
CA LYS A 11 6.58 -25.83 16.24
C LYS A 11 5.93 -26.67 15.15
N LYS A 12 4.67 -27.09 15.34
CA LYS A 12 3.86 -27.60 14.23
C LYS A 12 3.85 -26.50 13.17
N LEU A 13 4.53 -26.75 12.06
CA LEU A 13 4.45 -25.94 10.85
C LEU A 13 3.00 -26.02 10.38
N ARG A 14 2.18 -25.03 10.74
CA ARG A 14 0.79 -24.95 10.30
C ARG A 14 0.81 -24.55 8.83
N THR A 15 0.63 -25.50 7.91
CA THR A 15 0.48 -25.23 6.48
C THR A 15 -0.81 -24.45 6.23
N PHE A 16 -0.71 -23.32 5.53
CA PHE A 16 -1.86 -22.52 5.13
C PHE A 16 -1.88 -22.48 3.59
N GLY A 17 -2.95 -23.09 3.02
CA GLY A 17 -3.48 -23.07 1.64
C GLY A 17 -2.81 -23.93 0.52
N PHE A 18 -3.37 -23.82 -0.70
CA PHE A 18 -3.13 -24.60 -1.93
C PHE A 18 -2.06 -24.08 -2.93
N THR A 19 -1.05 -24.90 -3.23
CA THR A 19 -0.05 -24.61 -4.28
C THR A 19 -0.69 -24.61 -5.68
N SER A 20 -0.69 -23.46 -6.37
CA SER A 20 -1.04 -23.42 -7.80
C SER A 20 0.14 -23.93 -8.64
N THR A 21 -0.08 -24.98 -9.40
CA THR A 21 0.90 -25.64 -10.29
C THR A 21 1.00 -24.97 -11.68
N LEU A 22 0.22 -23.92 -11.95
CA LEU A 22 0.05 -23.37 -13.29
C LEU A 22 1.05 -22.25 -13.62
N LYS A 23 1.90 -22.47 -14.64
CA LYS A 23 2.80 -21.45 -15.20
C LYS A 23 2.03 -20.36 -15.96
N ALA A 24 2.55 -19.14 -15.96
CA ALA A 24 1.98 -18.01 -16.70
C ALA A 24 2.11 -18.20 -18.22
N LYS A 25 0.99 -18.37 -18.94
CA LYS A 25 0.97 -18.43 -20.43
C LYS A 25 1.29 -17.06 -21.06
N ILE A 26 1.99 -17.00 -22.19
CA ILE A 26 2.22 -15.77 -23.01
C ILE A 26 1.00 -15.56 -23.93
N TYR A 27 0.61 -14.31 -24.23
CA TYR A 27 -0.57 -14.02 -25.07
C TYR A 27 -0.31 -13.03 -26.21
N ASP A 28 -0.93 -13.32 -27.36
CA ASP A 28 -0.77 -12.57 -28.61
C ASP A 28 -1.69 -11.34 -28.72
N LYS A 29 -2.70 -11.17 -27.84
CA LYS A 29 -3.65 -10.04 -27.90
C LYS A 29 -3.54 -9.09 -26.69
N ALA A 30 -3.23 -7.82 -26.97
CA ALA A 30 -2.92 -6.77 -26.00
C ALA A 30 -4.06 -6.32 -25.06
N ASN A 31 -5.32 -6.75 -25.29
CA ASN A 31 -6.51 -6.11 -24.70
C ASN A 31 -7.30 -6.94 -23.68
N LYS A 32 -6.92 -8.19 -23.37
CA LYS A 32 -7.70 -9.03 -22.42
C LYS A 32 -7.18 -8.89 -20.98
N LYS A 33 -8.04 -8.41 -20.06
CA LYS A 33 -7.79 -8.43 -18.60
C LYS A 33 -7.73 -9.89 -18.11
N LYS A 34 -6.58 -10.32 -17.58
CA LYS A 34 -6.21 -11.74 -17.37
C LYS A 34 -6.49 -12.28 -15.97
N HIS A 35 -7.54 -11.83 -15.28
CA HIS A 35 -7.86 -12.37 -13.95
C HIS A 35 -8.27 -13.85 -14.02
N ARG A 36 -9.13 -14.23 -14.98
CA ARG A 36 -9.77 -15.55 -15.05
C ARG A 36 -8.84 -16.74 -15.34
N ASN A 37 -7.64 -16.51 -15.86
CA ASN A 37 -6.71 -17.57 -16.28
C ASN A 37 -5.47 -17.68 -15.38
N LYS A 38 -5.35 -16.83 -14.38
CA LYS A 38 -4.34 -16.93 -13.32
C LYS A 38 -5.09 -17.03 -12.01
N THR A 39 -5.15 -18.23 -11.44
CA THR A 39 -5.57 -18.37 -10.05
C THR A 39 -4.67 -17.44 -9.22
N PRO A 40 -5.23 -16.43 -8.53
CA PRO A 40 -4.45 -15.66 -7.57
C PRO A 40 -3.71 -16.64 -6.67
N VAL A 41 -2.46 -16.36 -6.35
CA VAL A 41 -1.74 -17.21 -5.38
C VAL A 41 -2.35 -16.90 -4.03
N PHE A 42 -3.31 -17.73 -3.63
CA PHE A 42 -4.02 -17.60 -2.36
C PHE A 42 -3.08 -17.73 -1.15
N MET A 43 -1.84 -18.19 -1.35
CA MET A 43 -0.83 -18.19 -0.31
C MET A 43 0.54 -17.81 -0.83
N GLN A 44 0.95 -16.60 -0.48
CA GLN A 44 2.35 -16.46 -0.13
C GLN A 44 2.62 -17.43 1.02
N ASN A 45 3.63 -18.28 0.85
CA ASN A 45 4.05 -19.23 1.87
C ASN A 45 4.71 -18.45 3.02
N TYR A 46 3.90 -17.81 3.86
CA TYR A 46 4.34 -16.91 4.94
C TYR A 46 5.19 -17.63 6.00
N GLN A 47 5.17 -18.97 5.98
CA GLN A 47 5.85 -19.84 6.94
C GLN A 47 7.36 -19.90 6.78
N ARG A 48 7.90 -19.55 5.60
CA ARG A 48 9.36 -19.52 5.40
C ARG A 48 10.00 -18.22 5.88
N LYS A 49 9.20 -17.22 6.28
CA LYS A 49 9.68 -15.94 6.76
C LYS A 49 9.37 -15.79 8.24
N ASP A 50 10.40 -15.53 9.03
CA ASP A 50 10.24 -15.09 10.41
C ASP A 50 9.67 -13.66 10.42
N TYR A 51 8.35 -13.57 10.38
CA TYR A 51 7.65 -12.30 10.54
C TYR A 51 7.67 -11.85 11.99
N ALA A 52 7.73 -10.54 12.18
CA ALA A 52 7.46 -9.95 13.47
C ALA A 52 6.02 -10.25 13.92
N TYR A 53 5.79 -10.26 15.24
CA TYR A 53 4.48 -10.48 15.83
C TYR A 53 3.39 -9.57 15.26
N THR A 54 3.70 -8.29 15.03
CA THR A 54 2.77 -7.31 14.43
C THR A 54 2.32 -7.70 13.03
N THR A 55 3.25 -8.11 12.17
CA THR A 55 2.91 -8.59 10.83
C THR A 55 2.04 -9.85 10.91
N TRP A 56 2.42 -10.81 11.76
CA TRP A 56 1.63 -12.03 11.98
C TRP A 56 0.20 -11.73 12.46
N PHE A 57 0.05 -10.81 13.41
CA PHE A 57 -1.25 -10.40 13.93
C PHE A 57 -2.20 -9.95 12.81
N PHE A 58 -1.73 -9.09 11.90
CA PHE A 58 -2.55 -8.62 10.78
C PHE A 58 -2.76 -9.68 9.71
N LEU A 59 -1.77 -10.52 9.42
CA LEU A 59 -1.95 -11.62 8.47
C LEU A 59 -3.07 -12.57 8.92
N GLN A 60 -3.16 -12.88 10.22
CA GLN A 60 -4.26 -13.69 10.76
C GLN A 60 -5.62 -13.00 10.60
N ARG A 61 -5.69 -11.67 10.73
CA ARG A 61 -6.94 -10.93 10.50
C ARG A 61 -7.35 -10.91 9.04
N CYS A 62 -6.39 -10.94 8.10
CA CYS A 62 -6.69 -11.03 6.67
C CYS A 62 -7.41 -12.34 6.31
N GLU A 63 -7.10 -13.45 6.99
CA GLU A 63 -7.69 -14.76 6.69
C GLU A 63 -9.21 -14.80 6.94
N THR A 64 -9.68 -14.07 7.95
CA THR A 64 -11.09 -14.03 8.34
C THR A 64 -11.83 -12.79 7.84
N HIS A 65 -11.14 -11.90 7.13
CA HIS A 65 -11.72 -10.63 6.70
C HIS A 65 -12.64 -10.78 5.47
N ASP A 66 -13.91 -10.42 5.61
CA ASP A 66 -14.85 -10.33 4.49
C ASP A 66 -14.86 -8.92 3.87
N PHE A 67 -14.25 -8.79 2.69
CA PHE A 67 -14.19 -7.53 1.95
C PHE A 67 -15.55 -6.97 1.53
N ASN A 68 -16.61 -7.79 1.42
CA ASN A 68 -17.93 -7.24 1.13
C ASN A 68 -18.51 -6.52 2.35
N LYS A 69 -18.26 -7.05 3.55
CA LYS A 69 -18.74 -6.48 4.82
C LYS A 69 -17.86 -5.35 5.35
N ASN A 70 -16.73 -5.09 4.70
CA ASN A 70 -15.82 -3.99 5.06
C ASN A 70 -16.52 -2.62 4.91
N PRO A 71 -16.68 -1.83 5.99
CA PRO A 71 -17.39 -0.55 5.95
C PRO A 71 -16.74 0.48 5.04
N TYR A 72 -15.42 0.60 5.02
CA TYR A 72 -14.71 1.56 4.14
C TYR A 72 -14.94 1.25 2.65
N LEU A 73 -14.88 -0.03 2.28
CA LEU A 73 -15.16 -0.46 0.92
C LEU A 73 -16.65 -0.33 0.59
N ASN A 74 -17.55 -0.47 1.57
CA ASN A 74 -18.96 -0.24 1.37
C ASN A 74 -19.28 1.24 1.14
N ALA A 75 -18.74 2.13 1.97
CA ALA A 75 -18.85 3.58 1.82
C ALA A 75 -18.37 4.03 0.44
N LEU A 76 -17.25 3.48 -0.05
CA LEU A 76 -16.77 3.74 -1.40
C LEU A 76 -17.78 3.33 -2.48
N ARG A 77 -18.41 2.15 -2.35
CA ARG A 77 -19.39 1.65 -3.32
C ARG A 77 -20.63 2.54 -3.32
N LEU A 78 -21.13 2.91 -2.14
CA LEU A 78 -22.24 3.84 -1.99
C LEU A 78 -21.92 5.20 -2.63
N ALA A 79 -20.74 5.77 -2.34
CA ALA A 79 -20.30 7.06 -2.90
C ALA A 79 -20.16 7.05 -4.42
N LYS A 80 -19.94 5.89 -5.03
CA LYS A 80 -19.81 5.70 -6.48
C LYS A 80 -21.07 5.16 -7.15
N TYR A 81 -22.15 4.94 -6.40
CA TYR A 81 -23.35 4.26 -6.88
C TYR A 81 -23.05 2.88 -7.50
N GLU A 82 -22.08 2.16 -6.93
CA GLU A 82 -21.73 0.80 -7.34
C GLU A 82 -22.62 -0.24 -6.62
N ARG A 83 -22.64 -1.47 -7.17
CA ARG A 83 -23.36 -2.60 -6.57
C ARG A 83 -22.85 -2.91 -5.16
N GLU A 84 -23.73 -3.39 -4.29
CA GLU A 84 -23.42 -3.75 -2.90
C GLU A 84 -22.25 -4.76 -2.77
N LYS A 85 -22.20 -5.77 -3.64
CA LYS A 85 -21.15 -6.79 -3.62
C LYS A 85 -19.98 -6.40 -4.51
N ILE A 86 -18.76 -6.48 -3.97
CA ILE A 86 -17.53 -6.37 -4.78
C ILE A 86 -17.51 -7.53 -5.77
N ARG A 87 -17.24 -7.20 -7.04
CA ARG A 87 -17.07 -8.21 -8.10
C ARG A 87 -16.06 -9.28 -7.66
N ARG A 88 -16.41 -10.56 -7.88
CA ARG A 88 -15.59 -11.71 -7.50
C ARG A 88 -14.11 -11.55 -7.88
N ASP A 89 -13.83 -11.16 -9.12
CA ASP A 89 -12.46 -10.94 -9.61
C ASP A 89 -11.65 -9.96 -8.73
N ARG A 90 -12.28 -8.85 -8.32
CA ARG A 90 -11.62 -7.85 -7.49
C ARG A 90 -11.39 -8.38 -6.07
N ARG A 91 -12.35 -9.14 -5.53
CA ARG A 91 -12.27 -9.74 -4.19
C ARG A 91 -11.12 -10.74 -4.08
N GLU A 92 -10.98 -11.62 -5.07
CA GLU A 92 -9.89 -12.60 -5.14
C GLU A 92 -8.51 -11.92 -5.25
N VAL A 93 -8.43 -10.77 -5.93
CA VAL A 93 -7.20 -9.96 -5.93
C VAL A 93 -6.95 -9.33 -4.55
N LEU A 94 -7.98 -8.78 -3.90
CA LEU A 94 -7.85 -8.16 -2.57
C LEU A 94 -7.37 -9.17 -1.51
N THR A 95 -7.87 -10.41 -1.55
CA THR A 95 -7.47 -11.48 -0.62
C THR A 95 -5.99 -11.80 -0.67
N VAL A 96 -5.31 -11.54 -1.79
CA VAL A 96 -3.85 -11.75 -1.91
C VAL A 96 -3.06 -10.45 -1.77
N LEU A 97 -3.61 -9.36 -2.30
CA LEU A 97 -2.96 -8.05 -2.29
C LEU A 97 -2.79 -7.51 -0.86
N VAL A 98 -3.85 -7.52 -0.06
CA VAL A 98 -3.84 -6.96 1.31
C VAL A 98 -2.77 -7.62 2.20
N PRO A 99 -2.69 -8.96 2.32
CA PRO A 99 -1.65 -9.59 3.12
C PRO A 99 -0.25 -9.44 2.50
N THR A 100 -0.15 -9.30 1.16
CA THR A 100 1.12 -8.94 0.50
C THR A 100 1.57 -7.54 0.91
N LEU A 101 0.68 -6.55 0.93
CA LEU A 101 1.01 -5.19 1.38
C LEU A 101 1.49 -5.18 2.83
N ILE A 102 0.78 -5.87 3.73
CA ILE A 102 1.16 -6.02 5.15
C ILE A 102 2.54 -6.66 5.30
N SER A 103 2.85 -7.68 4.49
CA SER A 103 4.12 -8.39 4.54
C SER A 103 5.34 -7.56 4.15
N TYR A 104 5.13 -6.51 3.37
CA TYR A 104 6.17 -5.56 2.97
C TYR A 104 6.07 -4.22 3.71
N CYS A 105 5.11 -4.09 4.62
CA CYS A 105 4.87 -2.88 5.39
C CYS A 105 5.93 -2.68 6.48
N ASP A 106 6.41 -1.46 6.60
CA ASP A 106 7.24 -1.01 7.70
C ASP A 106 6.39 -0.63 8.91
N PHE A 107 6.51 -1.40 10.00
CA PHE A 107 5.84 -1.13 11.26
C PHE A 107 6.70 -0.31 12.25
N SER A 108 7.92 0.08 11.86
CA SER A 108 8.80 0.88 12.73
C SER A 108 8.22 2.27 12.98
N PRO A 109 7.97 2.67 14.24
CA PRO A 109 7.46 4.01 14.52
C PRO A 109 8.56 5.08 14.55
N LYS A 110 9.83 4.67 14.42
CA LYS A 110 10.97 5.57 14.16
C LYS A 110 10.98 6.13 12.74
N SER A 111 10.29 5.47 11.80
CA SER A 111 10.27 5.89 10.41
C SER A 111 9.59 7.25 10.28
N SER A 112 10.14 8.12 9.42
CA SER A 112 9.62 9.47 9.20
C SER A 112 8.19 9.45 8.66
N TYR A 113 7.86 8.42 7.89
CA TYR A 113 6.54 8.14 7.35
C TYR A 113 6.12 6.75 7.82
N LEU A 114 4.96 6.65 8.47
CA LEU A 114 4.48 5.38 8.99
C LEU A 114 3.95 4.48 7.88
N PHE A 115 4.08 3.16 8.10
CA PHE A 115 3.42 2.12 7.30
C PHE A 115 3.74 2.13 5.82
N GLU A 116 4.97 2.50 5.47
CA GLU A 116 5.44 2.41 4.09
C GLU A 116 5.60 0.96 3.64
N VAL A 117 5.08 0.65 2.46
CA VAL A 117 5.28 -0.64 1.81
C VAL A 117 6.61 -0.62 1.06
N ARG A 118 7.60 -1.36 1.58
CA ARG A 118 8.98 -1.41 1.07
C ARG A 118 9.14 -2.27 -0.19
N ALA A 119 8.21 -2.17 -1.13
CA ALA A 119 8.21 -2.90 -2.40
C ALA A 119 7.54 -2.08 -3.51
N ASN A 120 8.03 -2.22 -4.75
CA ASN A 120 7.38 -1.61 -5.89
C ASN A 120 6.14 -2.41 -6.32
N VAL A 121 5.22 -1.77 -7.04
CA VAL A 121 3.95 -2.40 -7.45
C VAL A 121 4.15 -3.62 -8.37
N GLU A 122 5.18 -3.61 -9.20
CA GLU A 122 5.54 -4.76 -10.04
C GLU A 122 5.91 -5.98 -9.20
N HIS A 123 6.74 -5.80 -8.18
CA HIS A 123 7.10 -6.87 -7.25
C HIS A 123 5.89 -7.33 -6.45
N ILE A 124 5.07 -6.41 -5.92
CA ILE A 124 3.81 -6.74 -5.23
C ILE A 124 2.91 -7.58 -6.14
N ALA A 125 2.73 -7.17 -7.39
CA ALA A 125 1.89 -7.88 -8.33
C ALA A 125 2.45 -9.26 -8.70
N LYS A 126 3.78 -9.39 -8.80
CA LYS A 126 4.47 -10.67 -9.03
C LYS A 126 4.22 -11.60 -7.84
N MET A 127 4.33 -11.07 -6.63
CA MET A 127 4.06 -11.80 -5.40
C MET A 127 2.59 -12.23 -5.27
N CYS A 128 1.66 -11.48 -5.85
CA CYS A 128 0.25 -11.88 -5.95
C CYS A 128 -0.02 -12.90 -7.07
N ASN A 129 0.97 -13.23 -7.90
CA ASN A 129 0.84 -13.95 -9.18
C ASN A 129 -0.15 -13.31 -10.17
N GLN A 130 -0.22 -11.99 -10.16
CA GLN A 130 -1.13 -11.20 -11.00
C GLN A 130 -0.40 -10.38 -12.07
N THR A 131 0.92 -10.57 -12.21
CA THR A 131 1.72 -10.02 -13.32
C THR A 131 1.62 -10.89 -14.56
N TYR A 132 1.44 -10.34 -15.75
CA TYR A 132 1.47 -11.09 -17.00
C TYR A 132 2.17 -10.32 -18.10
N GLU A 133 2.74 -11.03 -19.07
CA GLU A 133 3.28 -10.41 -20.26
C GLU A 133 2.20 -10.24 -21.32
N SER A 134 2.26 -9.12 -22.01
CA SER A 134 1.38 -8.75 -23.12
C SER A 134 2.23 -8.13 -24.20
N TRP A 135 2.11 -8.63 -25.41
CA TRP A 135 2.68 -7.98 -26.58
C TRP A 135 2.01 -6.62 -26.81
N ASP A 136 2.80 -5.60 -27.15
CA ASP A 136 2.32 -4.28 -27.56
C ASP A 136 2.62 -4.05 -29.04
N ASN A 137 1.60 -4.24 -29.87
CA ASN A 137 1.68 -4.10 -31.33
C ASN A 137 2.20 -2.72 -31.77
N LYS A 138 1.92 -1.66 -31.00
CA LYS A 138 2.34 -0.30 -31.38
C LYS A 138 3.82 -0.04 -31.10
N ALA A 139 4.38 -0.73 -30.13
CA ALA A 139 5.76 -0.52 -29.69
C ALA A 139 6.70 -1.68 -30.07
N GLY A 140 6.17 -2.71 -30.76
CA GLY A 140 6.93 -3.89 -31.19
C GLY A 140 7.63 -4.63 -30.05
N LYS A 141 7.08 -4.62 -28.83
CA LYS A 141 7.73 -5.22 -27.66
C LYS A 141 6.77 -5.84 -26.65
N SER A 142 7.22 -6.87 -25.94
CA SER A 142 6.52 -7.46 -24.79
C SER A 142 6.58 -6.51 -23.59
N ARG A 143 5.47 -6.36 -22.87
CA ARG A 143 5.36 -5.54 -21.66
C ARG A 143 4.77 -6.34 -20.51
N VAL A 144 5.37 -6.19 -19.34
CA VAL A 144 4.80 -6.70 -18.08
C VAL A 144 3.61 -5.82 -17.67
N ARG A 145 2.46 -6.45 -17.42
CA ARG A 145 1.21 -5.83 -17.00
C ARG A 145 0.71 -6.42 -15.69
N TYR A 146 -0.04 -5.63 -14.94
CA TYR A 146 -0.57 -5.96 -13.61
C TYR A 146 -1.85 -5.15 -13.34
N ASP A 147 -2.70 -5.02 -14.37
CA ASP A 147 -3.89 -4.16 -14.34
C ASP A 147 -4.90 -4.56 -13.24
N THR A 148 -4.96 -5.85 -12.88
CA THR A 148 -5.83 -6.37 -11.82
C THR A 148 -5.40 -5.82 -10.44
N VAL A 149 -4.11 -5.94 -10.10
CA VAL A 149 -3.52 -5.38 -8.87
C VAL A 149 -3.61 -3.87 -8.85
N ARG A 150 -3.30 -3.22 -9.98
CA ARG A 150 -3.42 -1.76 -10.11
C ARG A 150 -4.83 -1.28 -9.78
N GLY A 151 -5.86 -1.89 -10.35
CA GLY A 151 -7.24 -1.50 -10.07
C GLY A 151 -7.67 -1.79 -8.63
N ALA A 152 -7.03 -2.74 -7.94
CA ALA A 152 -7.31 -3.03 -6.54
C ALA A 152 -6.65 -1.99 -5.63
N LEU A 153 -5.42 -1.56 -5.97
CA LEU A 153 -4.77 -0.41 -5.32
C LEU A 153 -5.58 0.88 -5.52
N GLU A 154 -6.10 1.13 -6.73
CA GLU A 154 -6.97 2.29 -6.99
C GLU A 154 -8.27 2.24 -6.17
N MET A 155 -8.83 1.04 -5.93
CA MET A 155 -9.97 0.85 -5.03
C MET A 155 -9.61 1.14 -3.57
N LEU A 156 -8.50 0.61 -3.07
CA LEU A 156 -8.03 0.86 -1.70
C LEU A 156 -7.70 2.34 -1.46
N GLU A 157 -7.11 3.02 -2.45
CA GLU A 157 -6.81 4.45 -2.37
C GLU A 157 -8.08 5.30 -2.39
N ALA A 158 -9.06 4.93 -3.22
CA ALA A 158 -10.34 5.63 -3.28
C ALA A 158 -11.16 5.45 -1.99
N ALA A 159 -11.01 4.31 -1.31
CA ALA A 159 -11.56 4.07 0.03
C ALA A 159 -10.73 4.68 1.17
N GLU A 160 -9.69 5.46 0.84
CA GLU A 160 -8.81 6.13 1.81
C GLU A 160 -8.04 5.18 2.74
N LEU A 161 -7.91 3.91 2.35
CA LEU A 161 -7.15 2.91 3.09
C LEU A 161 -5.64 2.99 2.79
N ILE A 162 -5.25 3.47 1.61
CA ILE A 162 -3.85 3.66 1.25
C ILE A 162 -3.60 5.03 0.64
N THR A 163 -2.33 5.44 0.66
CA THR A 163 -1.85 6.62 -0.06
C THR A 163 -0.77 6.21 -1.04
N VAL A 164 -0.88 6.66 -2.29
CA VAL A 164 0.01 6.22 -3.37
C VAL A 164 0.67 7.42 -4.02
N LEU A 165 1.99 7.49 -3.97
CA LEU A 165 2.76 8.42 -4.79
C LEU A 165 2.94 7.81 -6.19
N ARG A 166 2.49 8.54 -7.21
CA ARG A 166 2.67 8.17 -8.61
C ARG A 166 3.66 9.11 -9.28
N GLU A 167 4.69 8.55 -9.90
CA GLU A 167 5.64 9.32 -10.70
C GLU A 167 5.79 8.74 -12.11
N TYR A 168 6.26 9.58 -13.02
CA TYR A 168 6.48 9.20 -14.41
C TYR A 168 7.72 8.31 -14.50
N ASP A 169 7.52 7.04 -14.85
CA ASP A 169 8.60 6.14 -15.19
C ASP A 169 9.07 6.45 -16.62
N LYS A 170 10.29 6.97 -16.75
CA LYS A 170 10.92 7.31 -18.04
C LYS A 170 11.07 6.09 -18.94
N GLN A 171 11.40 4.92 -18.38
CA GLN A 171 11.59 3.67 -19.14
C GLN A 171 10.24 3.10 -19.61
N GLY A 172 9.26 3.10 -18.71
CA GLY A 172 7.90 2.63 -18.98
C GLY A 172 7.00 3.61 -19.73
N ARG A 173 7.44 4.87 -19.90
CA ARG A 173 6.67 6.02 -20.41
C ARG A 173 5.27 6.12 -19.80
N LYS A 174 5.16 5.93 -18.49
CA LYS A 174 3.87 5.89 -17.78
C LYS A 174 4.02 6.30 -16.33
N HIS A 175 3.00 6.99 -15.79
CA HIS A 175 2.90 7.18 -14.36
C HIS A 175 2.64 5.85 -13.65
N LYS A 176 3.58 5.41 -12.82
CA LYS A 176 3.50 4.20 -12.02
C LYS A 176 3.36 4.57 -10.55
N ALA A 177 2.75 3.67 -9.78
CA ALA A 177 2.74 3.77 -8.33
C ALA A 177 4.11 3.37 -7.80
N MET A 178 4.80 4.33 -7.17
CA MET A 178 6.21 4.21 -6.83
C MET A 178 6.41 3.96 -5.35
N ARG A 179 5.62 4.64 -4.52
CA ARG A 179 5.61 4.46 -3.07
C ARG A 179 4.16 4.35 -2.59
N ILE A 180 3.94 3.44 -1.64
CA ILE A 180 2.63 3.16 -1.07
C ILE A 180 2.77 3.23 0.45
N TRP A 181 1.86 3.95 1.09
CA TRP A 181 1.70 3.96 2.54
C TRP A 181 0.33 3.40 2.89
N LEU A 182 0.28 2.51 3.88
CA LEU A 182 -0.99 2.05 4.45
C LEU A 182 -1.45 3.12 5.45
N ASN A 183 -2.67 3.61 5.28
CA ASN A 183 -3.22 4.58 6.23
C ASN A 183 -3.64 3.85 7.51
N VAL A 184 -3.87 4.58 8.60
CA VAL A 184 -4.30 3.97 9.88
C VAL A 184 -5.61 3.20 9.69
N GLU A 185 -6.53 3.75 8.89
CA GLU A 185 -7.81 3.15 8.52
C GLU A 185 -7.66 1.78 7.86
N PHE A 186 -6.54 1.53 7.16
CA PHE A 186 -6.20 0.21 6.62
C PHE A 186 -6.20 -0.86 7.69
N PHE A 187 -5.67 -0.53 8.87
CA PHE A 187 -5.58 -1.48 9.98
C PHE A 187 -6.90 -1.52 10.77
N LEU A 188 -7.57 -0.39 10.93
CA LEU A 188 -8.87 -0.31 11.59
C LEU A 188 -9.94 -1.14 10.86
N MET A 189 -9.80 -1.34 9.55
CA MET A 189 -10.70 -2.18 8.77
C MET A 189 -10.77 -3.65 9.24
N PHE A 190 -9.78 -4.10 10.03
CA PHE A 190 -9.75 -5.43 10.63
C PHE A 190 -10.46 -5.52 11.99
N GLY A 191 -11.25 -4.50 12.36
CA GLY A 191 -12.01 -4.48 13.60
C GLY A 191 -11.14 -4.34 14.85
N ILE A 192 -10.02 -3.62 14.72
CA ILE A 192 -9.23 -3.20 15.89
C ILE A 192 -9.43 -1.71 16.14
N THR A 193 -9.31 -1.31 17.41
CA THR A 193 -9.35 0.10 17.77
C THR A 193 -8.00 0.75 17.51
N GLU A 194 -8.01 2.07 17.37
CA GLU A 194 -6.79 2.90 17.29
C GLU A 194 -5.86 2.68 18.49
N LYS A 195 -6.42 2.60 19.71
CA LYS A 195 -5.66 2.30 20.93
C LYS A 195 -4.95 0.94 20.84
N GLN A 196 -5.63 -0.08 20.31
CA GLN A 196 -5.03 -1.40 20.09
C GLN A 196 -3.91 -1.33 19.05
N LEU A 197 -4.11 -0.59 17.95
CA LEU A 197 -3.07 -0.39 16.95
C LEU A 197 -1.85 0.31 17.55
N ARG A 198 -2.02 1.42 18.28
CA ARG A 198 -0.92 2.12 18.97
C ARG A 198 -0.15 1.19 19.89
N LYS A 199 -0.86 0.39 20.70
CA LYS A 199 -0.25 -0.61 21.58
C LYS A 199 0.62 -1.59 20.81
N LEU A 200 0.10 -2.16 19.73
CA LEU A 200 0.85 -3.09 18.86
C LEU A 200 2.14 -2.46 18.32
N ILE A 201 2.10 -1.19 17.92
CA ILE A 201 3.27 -0.47 17.39
C ILE A 201 4.30 -0.17 18.48
N VAL A 202 3.85 0.24 19.67
CA VAL A 202 4.71 0.48 20.82
C VAL A 202 5.37 -0.83 21.28
N ASP A 203 4.61 -1.92 21.38
CA ASP A 203 5.12 -3.23 21.77
C ASP A 203 6.12 -3.77 20.74
N PHE A 204 5.86 -3.54 19.45
CA PHE A 204 6.83 -3.84 18.39
C PHE A 204 8.13 -3.06 18.56
N HIS A 205 8.06 -1.76 18.84
CA HIS A 205 9.24 -0.95 19.09
C HIS A 205 10.04 -1.44 20.30
N LYS A 206 9.35 -1.76 21.41
CA LYS A 206 9.96 -2.35 22.61
C LYS A 206 10.67 -3.67 22.28
N TYR A 207 10.00 -4.56 21.55
CA TYR A 207 10.59 -5.82 21.10
C TYR A 207 11.84 -5.60 20.22
N GLN A 208 11.81 -4.65 19.29
CA GLN A 208 12.97 -4.32 18.44
C GLN A 208 14.15 -3.79 19.26
N PHE A 209 13.86 -3.00 20.29
CA PHE A 209 14.85 -2.47 21.22
C PHE A 209 15.49 -3.57 22.07
N VAL A 210 14.68 -4.37 22.77
CA VAL A 210 15.16 -5.46 23.64
C VAL A 210 16.02 -6.47 22.88
N ASN A 211 15.68 -6.78 21.63
CA ASN A 211 16.40 -7.76 20.82
C ASN A 211 17.54 -7.15 19.97
N ASN A 212 17.91 -5.88 20.17
CA ASN A 212 18.94 -5.17 19.40
C ASN A 212 18.74 -5.22 17.87
N ARG A 213 17.50 -5.30 17.40
CA ARG A 213 17.16 -5.40 15.96
C ARG A 213 16.94 -4.05 15.29
N SER A 214 17.02 -2.94 16.05
CA SER A 214 16.79 -1.58 15.53
C SER A 214 17.74 -1.20 14.39
N SER A 215 19.01 -1.64 14.43
CA SER A 215 20.00 -1.36 13.38
C SER A 215 19.70 -2.13 12.09
N GLN A 216 19.28 -3.39 12.20
CA GLN A 216 18.91 -4.23 11.06
C GLN A 216 17.69 -3.66 10.31
N VAL A 217 16.67 -3.20 11.03
CA VAL A 217 15.47 -2.58 10.43
C VAL A 217 15.82 -1.28 9.70
N SER A 218 16.71 -0.47 10.29
CA SER A 218 17.22 0.77 9.69
C SER A 218 18.01 0.49 8.42
N ASN A 219 18.93 -0.47 8.44
CA ASN A 219 19.71 -0.86 7.26
C ASN A 219 18.83 -1.41 6.14
N SER A 220 17.80 -2.20 6.47
CA SER A 220 16.82 -2.67 5.49
C SER A 220 16.01 -1.53 4.87
N TYR A 221 15.73 -0.47 5.63
CA TYR A 221 15.02 0.70 5.12
C TYR A 221 15.91 1.52 4.19
N GLN A 222 17.16 1.76 4.58
CA GLN A 222 18.11 2.48 3.74
C GLN A 222 18.29 1.79 2.39
N LYS A 223 18.51 0.47 2.39
CA LYS A 223 18.57 -0.33 1.15
C LYS A 223 17.31 -0.20 0.27
N HIS A 224 16.15 0.05 0.86
CA HIS A 224 14.92 0.30 0.12
C HIS A 224 14.92 1.70 -0.51
N LEU A 225 15.32 2.73 0.25
CA LEU A 225 15.49 4.09 -0.26
C LEU A 225 16.53 4.16 -1.37
N ASP A 226 17.69 3.52 -1.20
CA ASP A 226 18.75 3.49 -2.21
C ASP A 226 18.20 2.89 -3.52
N LYS A 227 17.41 1.81 -3.44
CA LYS A 227 16.76 1.19 -4.62
C LYS A 227 15.75 2.11 -5.31
N LEU A 228 15.10 3.01 -4.59
CA LEU A 228 14.19 3.99 -5.16
C LEU A 228 14.99 5.08 -5.87
N GLU A 229 16.01 5.61 -5.21
CA GLU A 229 16.92 6.63 -5.75
C GLU A 229 17.62 6.17 -7.02
N HIS A 230 18.17 4.95 -7.05
CA HIS A 230 18.81 4.38 -8.24
C HIS A 230 17.87 4.27 -9.45
N LYS A 231 16.57 4.12 -9.22
CA LYS A 231 15.59 4.08 -10.32
C LYS A 231 15.26 5.47 -10.85
N GLY A 232 15.81 6.53 -10.23
CA GLY A 232 15.45 7.91 -10.49
C GLY A 232 14.01 8.18 -10.11
N VAL A 233 13.45 7.40 -9.18
CA VAL A 233 12.05 7.49 -8.83
C VAL A 233 11.85 7.68 -7.33
N ALA A 234 11.19 8.79 -7.03
CA ALA A 234 10.62 9.18 -5.75
C ALA A 234 11.58 9.77 -4.70
N ASP A 235 12.09 10.97 -4.98
CA ASP A 235 12.41 11.92 -3.93
C ASP A 235 11.12 12.58 -3.39
N ILE A 236 10.68 12.13 -2.22
CA ILE A 236 9.51 12.71 -1.55
C ILE A 236 9.73 14.17 -1.11
N LYS A 237 10.99 14.65 -1.06
CA LYS A 237 11.29 16.03 -0.69
C LYS A 237 10.66 17.02 -1.66
N SER A 238 10.56 16.66 -2.95
CA SER A 238 9.92 17.47 -3.98
C SER A 238 8.38 17.55 -3.84
N HIS A 239 7.76 16.61 -3.14
CA HIS A 239 6.30 16.53 -2.95
C HIS A 239 5.89 17.06 -1.58
N HIS A 240 6.03 18.38 -1.38
CA HIS A 240 5.79 19.05 -0.09
C HIS A 240 4.42 18.75 0.53
N SER A 241 3.35 18.75 -0.26
CA SER A 241 1.99 18.48 0.22
C SER A 241 1.82 17.05 0.76
N LEU A 242 2.31 16.05 0.01
CA LEU A 242 2.29 14.65 0.42
C LEU A 242 3.17 14.43 1.65
N ARG A 243 4.38 15.00 1.65
CA ARG A 243 5.30 14.92 2.79
C ARG A 243 4.64 15.44 4.07
N ASN A 244 4.04 16.63 4.00
CA ASN A 244 3.37 17.24 5.15
C ASN A 244 2.16 16.41 5.61
N LEU A 245 1.39 15.84 4.68
CA LEU A 245 0.29 14.93 5.00
C LEU A 245 0.76 13.70 5.78
N LEU A 246 1.85 13.05 5.33
CA LEU A 246 2.38 11.85 5.99
C LEU A 246 2.98 12.17 7.37
N ILE A 247 3.68 13.31 7.50
CA ILE A 247 4.19 13.79 8.79
C ILE A 247 3.03 14.07 9.75
N LYS A 248 1.99 14.75 9.27
CA LYS A 248 0.79 15.03 10.06
C LYS A 248 0.13 13.74 10.52
N ARG A 249 -0.10 12.77 9.63
CA ARG A 249 -0.67 11.46 10.01
C ARG A 249 0.17 10.72 11.05
N ARG A 250 1.50 10.80 10.96
CA ARG A 250 2.38 10.24 11.98
C ARG A 250 2.15 10.92 13.33
N LYS A 251 2.08 12.26 13.35
CA LYS A 251 1.82 13.04 14.57
C LYS A 251 0.44 12.72 15.15
N ASP A 252 -0.60 12.75 14.32
CA ASP A 252 -1.98 12.49 14.71
C ASP A 252 -2.16 11.04 15.22
N PHE A 253 -1.44 10.06 14.66
CA PHE A 253 -1.57 8.67 15.11
C PHE A 253 -0.78 8.37 16.38
N LEU A 254 0.49 8.79 16.46
CA LEU A 254 1.35 8.44 17.59
C LEU A 254 1.12 9.36 18.80
N GLY A 255 0.79 10.64 18.59
CA GLY A 255 0.81 11.63 19.66
C GLY A 255 2.24 12.01 20.09
N GLU A 256 2.35 13.12 20.82
CA GLU A 256 3.66 13.68 21.22
C GLU A 256 4.36 12.81 22.27
N HIS A 257 3.60 12.20 23.19
CA HIS A 257 4.14 11.33 24.23
C HIS A 257 4.81 10.08 23.65
N ILE A 258 4.17 9.39 22.70
CA ILE A 258 4.74 8.20 22.07
C ILE A 258 5.94 8.58 21.19
N ILE A 259 5.87 9.70 20.46
CA ILE A 259 7.00 10.18 19.64
C ILE A 259 8.22 10.46 20.53
N THR A 260 8.02 11.12 21.67
CA THR A 260 9.07 11.39 22.65
C THR A 260 9.65 10.09 23.19
N PHE A 261 8.80 9.13 23.58
CA PHE A 261 9.22 7.81 24.04
C PHE A 261 10.08 7.06 23.01
N ILE A 262 9.67 7.05 21.74
CA ILE A 262 10.42 6.39 20.65
C ILE A 262 11.78 7.05 20.40
N SER A 263 11.88 8.36 20.64
CA SER A 263 13.13 9.11 20.43
C SER A 263 14.20 8.83 21.50
N GLN A 264 13.82 8.29 22.66
CA GLN A 264 14.74 8.01 23.75
C GLN A 264 15.70 6.85 23.40
N ARG A 265 17.00 7.04 23.65
CA ARG A 265 18.03 5.99 23.47
C ARG A 265 17.91 4.85 24.48
N LYS A 266 17.44 5.14 25.69
CA LYS A 266 17.08 4.18 26.74
C LYS A 266 15.75 4.65 27.35
N PRO A 267 14.62 4.00 27.07
CA PRO A 267 13.33 4.45 27.59
C PRO A 267 13.29 4.27 29.10
N SER A 268 13.12 5.37 29.85
CA SER A 268 13.15 5.38 31.32
C SER A 268 11.91 4.73 31.96
N ASN A 269 10.83 4.50 31.20
CA ASN A 269 9.57 3.92 31.68
C ASN A 269 8.95 2.96 30.66
N TYR A 270 9.61 1.81 30.44
CA TYR A 270 9.21 0.86 29.38
C TYR A 270 7.90 0.10 29.65
N LEU A 271 7.42 0.06 30.90
CA LEU A 271 6.20 -0.68 31.31
C LEU A 271 4.95 0.19 31.45
N THR A 272 5.10 1.50 31.63
CA THR A 272 4.05 2.41 32.12
C THR A 272 3.67 3.51 31.12
N LEU A 273 4.00 3.34 29.84
CA LEU A 273 3.57 4.29 28.82
C LEU A 273 2.05 4.24 28.71
N ASP A 274 1.39 5.28 29.21
CA ASP A 274 -0.04 5.45 29.01
C ASP A 274 -0.30 5.73 27.52
N ILE A 275 -1.27 5.02 26.95
CA ILE A 275 -1.62 5.14 25.55
C ILE A 275 -2.86 6.02 25.49
N GLU A 276 -2.64 7.28 25.14
CA GLU A 276 -3.69 8.26 24.90
C GLU A 276 -4.78 7.70 23.99
N THR A 277 -6.02 8.01 24.31
CA THR A 277 -7.19 7.79 23.45
C THR A 277 -7.42 9.02 22.57
N ASP A 278 -8.05 8.81 21.41
CA ASP A 278 -8.63 9.87 20.57
C ASP A 278 -7.68 10.93 19.99
N VAL A 279 -6.39 10.62 19.86
CA VAL A 279 -5.41 11.50 19.19
C VAL A 279 -5.59 11.51 17.67
N PHE A 280 -5.95 10.37 17.08
CA PHE A 280 -6.10 10.22 15.65
C PHE A 280 -7.42 10.81 15.17
N LYS A 281 -7.36 11.54 14.06
CA LYS A 281 -8.54 12.04 13.35
C LYS A 281 -8.78 11.17 12.13
N PRO A 282 -9.73 10.21 12.19
CA PRO A 282 -10.01 9.32 11.07
C PRO A 282 -10.60 10.09 9.88
N CYS A 283 -10.45 9.54 8.68
CA CYS A 283 -11.03 10.15 7.47
C CYS A 283 -12.57 10.09 7.42
N PHE A 284 -13.15 9.25 8.26
CA PHE A 284 -14.58 9.19 8.61
C PHE A 284 -14.74 9.50 10.10
N ARG A 285 -15.91 9.96 10.55
CA ARG A 285 -16.15 10.25 11.97
C ARG A 285 -15.80 9.09 12.92
N SER A 286 -16.16 7.87 12.53
CA SER A 286 -15.77 6.64 13.21
C SER A 286 -15.88 5.46 12.25
N PHE A 287 -15.38 4.29 12.67
CA PHE A 287 -15.56 3.05 11.91
C PHE A 287 -17.04 2.66 11.74
N ALA A 288 -17.88 2.96 12.72
CA ALA A 288 -19.31 2.68 12.68
C ALA A 288 -20.06 3.64 11.74
N ASP A 289 -19.59 4.89 11.65
CA ASP A 289 -20.27 5.96 10.92
C ASP A 289 -19.92 6.02 9.43
N CYS A 290 -18.95 5.20 8.96
CA CYS A 290 -18.45 5.23 7.58
C CYS A 290 -19.55 5.16 6.51
N ASN A 291 -20.64 4.46 6.79
CA ASN A 291 -21.74 4.25 5.85
C ASN A 291 -22.92 5.23 6.03
N THR A 292 -22.81 6.20 6.94
CA THR A 292 -23.85 7.22 7.11
C THR A 292 -23.96 8.07 5.84
N PRO A 293 -25.16 8.56 5.47
CA PRO A 293 -25.34 9.37 4.27
C PRO A 293 -24.42 10.60 4.22
N GLU A 294 -24.20 11.24 5.38
CA GLU A 294 -23.30 12.39 5.51
C GLU A 294 -21.84 12.04 5.17
N GLU A 295 -21.33 10.96 5.74
CA GLU A 295 -19.94 10.51 5.52
C GLU A 295 -19.72 10.01 4.09
N VAL A 296 -20.70 9.29 3.54
CA VAL A 296 -20.70 8.88 2.13
C VAL A 296 -20.68 10.08 1.20
N TYR A 297 -21.48 11.11 1.48
CA TYR A 297 -21.49 12.36 0.71
C TYR A 297 -20.16 13.11 0.80
N LYS A 298 -19.55 13.20 1.99
CA LYS A 298 -18.20 13.77 2.16
C LYS A 298 -17.17 13.01 1.32
N LEU A 299 -17.20 11.68 1.34
CA LEU A 299 -16.31 10.85 0.52
C LEU A 299 -16.55 11.10 -0.97
N GLN A 300 -17.81 11.15 -1.41
CA GLN A 300 -18.18 11.44 -2.79
C GLN A 300 -17.60 12.79 -3.26
N LYS A 301 -17.76 13.84 -2.44
CA LYS A 301 -17.17 15.16 -2.72
C LYS A 301 -15.64 15.09 -2.84
N ARG A 302 -14.96 14.40 -1.91
CA ARG A 302 -13.50 14.19 -1.98
C ARG A 302 -13.06 13.46 -3.25
N LEU A 303 -13.83 12.45 -3.69
CA LEU A 303 -13.56 11.72 -4.93
C LEU A 303 -13.73 12.61 -6.16
N PHE A 304 -14.80 13.41 -6.19
CA PHE A 304 -15.07 14.37 -7.27
C PHE A 304 -13.96 15.42 -7.37
N ASP A 305 -13.56 16.01 -6.25
CA ASP A 305 -12.46 16.99 -6.20
C ASP A 305 -11.14 16.40 -6.70
N LYS A 306 -10.82 15.16 -6.32
CA LYS A 306 -9.64 14.44 -6.80
C LYS A 306 -9.67 14.23 -8.32
N GLU A 307 -10.81 13.85 -8.89
CA GLU A 307 -10.91 13.67 -10.34
C GLU A 307 -10.84 15.00 -11.08
N ARG A 308 -11.46 16.07 -10.56
CA ARG A 308 -11.33 17.42 -11.11
C ARG A 308 -9.87 17.90 -11.16
N ILE A 309 -9.10 17.64 -10.11
CA ILE A 309 -7.65 17.95 -10.09
C ILE A 309 -6.91 17.14 -11.16
N ARG A 310 -7.21 15.84 -11.30
CA ARG A 310 -6.61 14.98 -12.33
C ARG A 310 -6.96 15.46 -13.73
N GLU A 311 -8.19 15.87 -13.96
CA GLU A 311 -8.66 16.38 -15.26
C GLU A 311 -7.95 17.69 -15.62
N ARG A 312 -7.85 18.63 -14.69
CA ARG A 312 -7.04 19.85 -14.89
C ARG A 312 -5.59 19.53 -15.23
N ALA A 313 -4.99 18.54 -14.55
CA ALA A 313 -3.63 18.10 -14.87
C ALA A 313 -3.51 17.46 -16.26
N ARG A 314 -4.51 16.67 -16.70
CA ARG A 314 -4.57 16.11 -18.06
C ARG A 314 -4.69 17.20 -19.12
N LEU A 315 -5.56 18.18 -18.89
CA LEU A 315 -5.74 19.32 -19.80
C LEU A 315 -4.46 20.15 -19.91
N LYS A 316 -3.82 20.46 -18.79
CA LYS A 316 -2.52 21.16 -18.78
C LYS A 316 -1.47 20.40 -19.58
N ALA A 317 -1.33 19.09 -19.35
CA ALA A 317 -0.38 18.27 -20.09
C ALA A 317 -0.69 18.20 -21.60
N ALA A 318 -1.96 18.15 -21.97
CA ALA A 318 -2.37 18.17 -23.38
C ALA A 318 -2.04 19.50 -24.06
N ASN A 319 -2.30 20.63 -23.38
CA ASN A 319 -1.96 21.96 -23.85
C ASN A 319 -0.44 22.13 -24.00
N ASP A 320 0.35 21.66 -23.03
CA ASP A 320 1.82 21.71 -23.09
C ASP A 320 2.35 20.91 -24.31
N ILE A 321 1.74 19.76 -24.62
CA ILE A 321 2.10 18.95 -25.80
C ILE A 321 1.71 19.68 -27.09
N ALA A 322 0.52 20.27 -27.15
CA ALA A 322 0.05 21.02 -28.32
C ALA A 322 0.95 22.22 -28.59
N TYR A 323 1.29 22.99 -27.56
CA TYR A 323 2.21 24.12 -27.63
C TYR A 323 3.59 23.71 -28.18
N ARG A 324 4.19 22.63 -27.64
CA ARG A 324 5.48 22.13 -28.14
C ARG A 324 5.43 21.67 -29.59
N LYS A 325 4.32 21.06 -30.02
CA LYS A 325 4.13 20.67 -31.43
C LYS A 325 4.04 21.89 -32.34
N ALA A 326 3.28 22.91 -31.94
CA ALA A 326 3.17 24.16 -32.70
C ALA A 326 4.53 24.87 -32.82
N GLN A 327 5.29 24.94 -31.73
CA GLN A 327 6.64 25.51 -31.72
C GLN A 327 7.61 24.74 -32.64
N MET A 328 7.55 23.39 -32.61
CA MET A 328 8.35 22.56 -33.51
C MET A 328 7.97 22.77 -34.98
N GLN A 329 6.68 22.89 -35.26
CA GLN A 329 6.18 23.12 -36.62
C GLN A 329 6.65 24.48 -37.15
N SER A 330 6.51 25.54 -36.35
CA SER A 330 7.04 26.87 -36.67
C SER A 330 8.53 26.83 -37.00
N TYR A 331 9.33 26.14 -36.18
CA TYR A 331 10.77 26.01 -36.44
C TYR A 331 11.09 25.25 -37.74
N ILE A 332 10.32 24.21 -38.06
CA ILE A 332 10.47 23.47 -39.32
C ILE A 332 10.07 24.34 -40.51
N ASP A 333 9.01 25.14 -40.38
CA ASP A 333 8.56 26.04 -41.44
C ASP A 333 9.61 27.15 -41.65
N ASP A 334 10.13 27.76 -40.60
CA ASP A 334 11.22 28.75 -40.67
C ASP A 334 12.47 28.19 -41.36
N LEU A 335 12.83 26.92 -41.10
CA LEU A 335 13.94 26.23 -41.76
C LEU A 335 13.67 25.85 -43.23
N ARG A 336 12.41 25.82 -43.66
CA ARG A 336 12.03 25.53 -45.06
C ARG A 336 11.97 26.79 -45.93
N PHE A 337 11.81 27.96 -45.30
CA PHE A 337 11.75 29.25 -45.96
C PHE A 337 13.07 30.04 -45.86
N ALA A 338 14.07 29.50 -45.16
CA ALA A 338 15.48 29.92 -45.19
C ALA A 338 16.27 29.06 -46.18
#